data_AF-A0AA95KKS0-F1
#
_entry.id   AF-A0AA95KKS0-F1
#
_cell.length_a   1.000
_cell.length_b   1.000
_cell.length_c   1.000
_cell.angle_alpha   90.00
_cell.angle_beta   90.00
_cell.angle_gamma   90.00
#
_symmetry.space_group_name_H-M   'P 1'
#
loop_
_entity.id
_entity.type
_entity.pdbx_description
1 polymer ?
#
loop_
_entity_poly.entity_id
_entity_poly.type
_entity_poly.pdbx_seq_one_letter_code
_entity_poly.pdbx_strand_id
1 'polypeptide(L)'
;MQTVIEPSWQAWVTENLQRQCSPVELCQILKQHGFQTPQIQQLLGEAYPLEFAQTQPVIDYAALAKPPLGRFHPELTIHQVLAEPLQLYVIEDFLSANECQQLIEITDSQLSPSEVSHSNGDYAYRTSQTCHLVNTQHPLVDKVNEKIARTLGIQARYAEPIQAQRYAVGQEFKEHHDYFAPNTDIYERYAKDLGQRTWTFVVYLNDVVAGGATYFPIIETAVKPKQGCAALWNNLHPDGRPNYASLHQGMPVVQGVKYIITKWFRERGQGAMFYEEAD
;
A
#
# COMPACT_ATOMS: atom_id res chain seq x y z
N MET A 1 5.96 -28.86 -0.71
CA MET A 1 7.03 -29.62 -1.41
C MET A 1 8.36 -29.04 -0.96
N GLN A 2 9.22 -29.82 -0.30
CA GLN A 2 10.59 -29.39 -0.03
C GLN A 2 11.33 -29.31 -1.37
N THR A 3 11.67 -28.11 -1.81
CA THR A 3 12.54 -27.88 -2.95
C THR A 3 13.92 -28.44 -2.59
N VAL A 4 14.35 -29.47 -3.31
CA VAL A 4 15.67 -30.09 -3.12
C VAL A 4 16.73 -29.04 -3.46
N ILE A 5 17.60 -28.73 -2.50
CA ILE A 5 18.72 -27.82 -2.72
C ILE A 5 19.72 -28.54 -3.63
N GLU A 6 20.08 -27.91 -4.75
CA GLU A 6 21.05 -28.52 -5.67
C GLU A 6 22.42 -28.70 -4.99
N PRO A 7 23.11 -29.83 -5.21
CA PRO A 7 24.41 -30.11 -4.60
C PRO A 7 25.49 -29.06 -4.91
N SER A 8 25.37 -28.35 -6.03
CA SER A 8 26.24 -27.25 -6.46
C SER A 8 26.28 -26.10 -5.45
N TRP A 9 25.14 -25.75 -4.86
CA TRP A 9 25.03 -24.66 -3.89
C TRP A 9 25.57 -25.04 -2.52
N GLN A 10 25.40 -26.30 -2.09
CA GLN A 10 26.04 -26.80 -0.87
C GLN A 10 27.57 -26.76 -0.98
N ALA A 11 28.11 -27.20 -2.11
CA ALA A 11 29.55 -27.13 -2.37
C ALA A 11 30.05 -25.68 -2.38
N TRP A 12 29.33 -24.77 -3.06
CA TRP A 12 29.66 -23.35 -3.12
C TRP A 12 29.68 -22.68 -1.74
N VAL A 13 28.65 -22.89 -0.91
CA VAL A 13 28.61 -22.34 0.46
C VAL A 13 29.78 -22.88 1.29
N THR A 14 30.03 -24.19 1.21
CA THR A 14 31.12 -24.84 1.96
C THR A 14 32.48 -24.26 1.56
N GLU A 15 32.74 -24.13 0.26
CA GLU A 15 34.01 -23.61 -0.25
C GLU A 15 34.24 -22.14 0.16
N ASN A 16 33.21 -21.31 0.11
CA ASN A 16 33.34 -19.90 0.49
C ASN A 16 33.48 -19.70 2.00
N LEU A 17 32.84 -20.54 2.82
CA LEU A 17 33.07 -20.55 4.27
C LEU A 17 34.52 -20.97 4.60
N GLN A 18 35.07 -21.96 3.87
CA GLN A 18 36.48 -22.36 4.01
C GLN A 18 37.45 -21.24 3.60
N ARG A 19 37.07 -20.40 2.64
CA ARG A 19 37.81 -19.20 2.22
C ARG A 19 37.61 -18.00 3.17
N GLN A 20 36.90 -18.18 4.28
CA GLN A 20 36.59 -17.13 5.26
C GLN A 20 35.80 -15.96 4.68
N CYS A 21 35.01 -16.19 3.63
CA CYS A 21 34.06 -15.18 3.12
C CYS A 21 33.02 -14.85 4.19
N SER A 22 32.53 -13.61 4.20
CA SER A 22 31.55 -13.15 5.19
C SER A 22 30.25 -13.95 5.08
N PRO A 23 29.79 -14.61 6.17
CA PRO A 23 28.53 -15.33 6.15
C PRO A 23 27.32 -14.43 5.78
N VAL A 24 27.38 -13.13 6.09
CA VAL A 24 26.36 -12.16 5.67
C VAL A 24 26.33 -11.98 4.16
N GLU A 25 27.49 -11.84 3.52
CA GLU A 25 27.59 -11.70 2.05
C GLU A 25 27.09 -12.97 1.34
N LEU A 26 27.42 -14.15 1.88
CA LEU A 26 26.91 -15.42 1.36
C LEU A 26 25.38 -15.49 1.46
N CYS A 27 24.81 -15.07 2.58
CA CYS A 27 23.36 -15.01 2.73
C CYS A 27 22.69 -14.01 1.76
N GLN A 28 23.33 -12.87 1.46
CA GLN A 28 22.84 -11.91 0.46
C GLN A 28 22.85 -12.48 -0.95
N ILE A 29 23.94 -13.15 -1.35
CA ILE A 29 24.06 -13.81 -2.65
C ILE A 29 23.00 -14.91 -2.80
N LEU A 30 22.81 -15.75 -1.77
CA LEU A 30 21.77 -16.78 -1.79
C LEU A 30 20.36 -16.17 -1.91
N LYS A 31 20.06 -15.06 -1.23
CA LYS A 31 18.79 -14.33 -1.42
C LYS A 31 18.63 -13.81 -2.86
N GLN A 32 19.69 -13.24 -3.46
CA GLN A 32 19.67 -12.77 -4.85
C GLN A 32 19.38 -13.90 -5.85
N HIS A 33 19.82 -15.11 -5.53
CA HIS A 33 19.52 -16.33 -6.30
C HIS A 33 18.20 -17.01 -5.91
N GLY A 34 17.34 -16.33 -5.14
CA GLY A 34 15.96 -16.76 -4.86
C GLY A 34 15.81 -17.73 -3.69
N PHE A 35 16.88 -18.02 -2.93
CA PHE A 35 16.78 -18.87 -1.75
C PHE A 35 15.98 -18.20 -0.63
N GLN A 36 15.04 -18.95 -0.05
CA GLN A 36 14.24 -18.52 1.09
C GLN A 36 15.04 -18.67 2.39
N THR A 37 14.72 -17.88 3.41
CA THR A 37 15.42 -17.90 4.72
C THR A 37 15.62 -19.30 5.31
N PRO A 38 14.63 -20.22 5.31
CA PRO A 38 14.85 -21.58 5.82
C PRO A 38 15.89 -22.39 5.03
N GLN A 39 15.98 -22.16 3.71
CA GLN A 39 16.95 -22.84 2.85
C GLN A 39 18.36 -22.27 3.08
N ILE A 40 18.47 -20.96 3.31
CA ILE A 40 19.74 -20.29 3.65
C ILE A 40 20.24 -20.77 5.02
N GLN A 41 19.34 -20.88 6.01
CA GLN A 41 19.65 -21.46 7.32
C GLN A 41 20.13 -22.90 7.20
N GLN A 42 19.47 -23.71 6.37
CA GLN A 42 19.88 -25.08 6.11
C GLN A 42 21.25 -25.17 5.42
N LEU A 43 21.57 -24.25 4.51
CA LEU A 43 22.83 -24.20 3.79
C LEU A 43 24.02 -23.76 4.67
N LEU A 44 23.83 -22.76 5.53
CA LEU A 44 24.90 -22.22 6.37
C LEU A 44 25.04 -22.91 7.73
N GLY A 45 24.00 -23.59 8.22
CA GLY A 45 24.03 -24.25 9.53
C GLY A 45 24.43 -23.29 10.65
N GLU A 46 25.44 -23.67 11.44
CA GLU A 46 25.95 -22.86 12.55
C GLU A 46 26.61 -21.54 12.09
N ALA A 47 27.03 -21.44 10.82
CA ALA A 47 27.59 -20.22 10.26
C ALA A 47 26.52 -19.18 9.89
N TYR A 48 25.23 -19.50 10.04
CA TYR A 48 24.16 -18.57 9.73
C TYR A 48 24.20 -17.35 10.67
N PRO A 49 24.40 -16.11 10.15
CA PRO A 49 24.55 -14.94 11.00
C PRO A 49 23.23 -14.60 11.71
N LEU A 50 23.26 -14.47 13.04
CA LEU A 50 22.11 -14.01 13.83
C LEU A 50 21.63 -12.63 13.39
N GLU A 51 22.56 -11.75 13.03
CA GLU A 51 22.28 -10.44 12.41
C GLU A 51 21.53 -10.56 11.08
N PHE A 52 21.78 -11.62 10.29
CA PHE A 52 21.04 -11.90 9.06
C PHE A 52 19.64 -12.48 9.34
N ALA A 53 19.48 -13.23 10.43
CA ALA A 53 18.17 -13.64 10.95
C ALA A 53 17.32 -12.42 11.35
N GLN A 54 17.98 -11.37 11.85
CA GLN A 54 17.39 -10.11 12.31
C GLN A 54 17.27 -9.05 11.19
N THR A 55 17.49 -9.40 9.92
CA THR A 55 17.42 -8.43 8.79
C THR A 55 16.00 -8.02 8.39
N GLN A 56 14.94 -8.53 9.01
CA GLN A 56 13.66 -7.83 8.87
C GLN A 56 13.73 -6.61 9.78
N PRO A 57 13.72 -5.38 9.23
CA PRO A 57 13.78 -4.19 10.05
C PRO A 57 12.66 -4.25 11.09
N VAL A 58 13.01 -4.03 12.36
CA VAL A 58 12.00 -3.86 13.40
C VAL A 58 11.18 -2.64 12.99
N ILE A 59 9.93 -2.87 12.63
CA ILE A 59 9.04 -1.80 12.17
C ILE A 59 8.66 -0.97 13.39
N ASP A 60 9.01 0.31 13.37
CA ASP A 60 8.55 1.27 14.38
C ASP A 60 7.11 1.67 14.08
N TYR A 61 6.16 0.87 14.57
CA TYR A 61 4.73 1.11 14.40
C TYR A 61 4.26 2.40 15.08
N ALA A 62 4.92 2.82 16.16
CA ALA A 62 4.58 4.06 16.84
C ALA A 62 4.95 5.28 15.99
N ALA A 63 6.10 5.25 15.31
CA ALA A 63 6.48 6.25 14.31
C ALA A 63 5.58 6.20 13.08
N LEU A 64 5.25 5.01 12.56
CA LEU A 64 4.33 4.85 11.43
C LEU A 64 2.92 5.37 11.70
N ALA A 65 2.43 5.28 12.94
CA ALA A 65 1.16 5.86 13.34
C ALA A 65 1.20 7.40 13.46
N LYS A 66 2.39 8.00 13.46
CA LYS A 66 2.61 9.44 13.54
C LYS A 66 3.58 9.89 12.45
N PRO A 67 3.27 9.65 11.16
CA PRO A 67 4.16 10.04 10.10
C PRO A 67 4.20 11.59 10.04
N PRO A 68 5.23 12.20 9.41
CA PRO A 68 5.36 13.66 9.33
C PRO A 68 4.37 14.26 8.31
N LEU A 69 3.07 14.02 8.55
CA LEU A 69 1.93 14.39 7.72
C LEU A 69 1.92 15.90 7.46
N GLY A 70 1.90 16.28 6.18
CA GLY A 70 1.85 17.66 5.72
C GLY A 70 3.16 18.43 5.79
N ARG A 71 4.25 17.86 6.36
CA ARG A 71 5.53 18.58 6.54
C ARG A 71 6.06 19.16 5.22
N PHE A 72 5.95 18.41 4.14
CA PHE A 72 6.47 18.77 2.82
C PHE A 72 5.46 19.51 1.94
N HIS A 73 4.25 19.76 2.47
CA HIS A 73 3.17 20.46 1.80
C HIS A 73 2.47 21.43 2.77
N PRO A 74 3.18 22.46 3.28
CA PRO A 74 2.62 23.40 4.26
C PRO A 74 1.45 24.23 3.70
N GLU A 75 1.28 24.25 2.37
CA GLU A 75 0.13 24.87 1.70
C GLU A 75 -1.18 24.08 1.85
N LEU A 76 -1.11 22.78 2.15
CA LEU A 76 -2.29 21.94 2.27
C LEU A 76 -2.97 22.13 3.64
N THR A 77 -4.29 22.29 3.61
CA THR A 77 -5.09 22.27 4.84
C THR A 77 -5.52 20.84 5.12
N ILE A 78 -4.97 20.26 6.20
CA ILE A 78 -5.26 18.89 6.61
C ILE A 78 -6.19 18.91 7.82
N HIS A 79 -7.40 18.38 7.64
CA HIS A 79 -8.41 18.29 8.69
C HIS A 79 -8.40 16.89 9.30
N GLN A 80 -8.12 16.78 10.59
CA GLN A 80 -8.34 15.54 11.33
C GLN A 80 -9.83 15.40 11.60
N VAL A 81 -10.47 14.45 10.91
CA VAL A 81 -11.89 14.13 11.11
C VAL A 81 -12.05 13.35 12.43
N LEU A 82 -11.14 12.41 12.66
CA LEU A 82 -11.13 11.59 13.86
C LEU A 82 -9.70 11.16 14.21
N ALA A 83 -9.39 11.11 15.51
CA ALA A 83 -8.11 10.60 16.00
C ALA A 83 -8.20 9.12 16.42
N GLU A 84 -9.30 8.75 17.09
CA GLU A 84 -9.57 7.40 17.61
C GLU A 84 -11.07 7.06 17.44
N PRO A 85 -11.45 5.81 17.16
CA PRO A 85 -10.58 4.63 17.04
C PRO A 85 -9.88 4.52 15.66
N LEU A 86 -10.13 5.47 14.76
CA LEU A 86 -9.50 5.55 13.44
C LEU A 86 -8.85 6.91 13.26
N GLN A 87 -7.57 6.93 12.93
CA GLN A 87 -6.91 8.13 12.44
C GLN A 87 -7.42 8.39 11.02
N LEU A 88 -8.34 9.34 10.88
CA LEU A 88 -8.97 9.70 9.61
C LEU A 88 -8.77 11.20 9.36
N TYR A 89 -8.22 11.52 8.19
CA TYR A 89 -7.99 12.89 7.76
C TYR A 89 -8.62 13.14 6.40
N VAL A 90 -9.02 14.39 6.17
CA VAL A 90 -9.45 14.90 4.88
C VAL A 90 -8.59 16.10 4.51
N ILE A 91 -8.20 16.20 3.24
CA ILE A 91 -7.45 17.30 2.68
C ILE A 91 -8.30 17.92 1.58
N GLU A 92 -8.60 19.21 1.70
CA GLU A 92 -9.26 19.97 0.66
C GLU A 92 -8.25 20.45 -0.38
N ASP A 93 -8.70 20.59 -1.64
CA ASP A 93 -7.89 21.10 -2.75
C ASP A 93 -6.53 20.40 -2.92
N PHE A 94 -6.47 19.10 -2.62
CA PHE A 94 -5.28 18.28 -2.76
C PHE A 94 -4.80 18.19 -4.21
N LEU A 95 -5.72 18.05 -5.17
CA LEU A 95 -5.41 18.18 -6.60
C LEU A 95 -6.24 19.31 -7.20
N SER A 96 -5.66 20.00 -8.19
CA SER A 96 -6.41 20.97 -8.98
C SER A 96 -7.41 20.27 -9.90
N ALA A 97 -8.49 20.97 -10.27
CA ALA A 97 -9.49 20.45 -11.21
C ALA A 97 -8.87 19.99 -12.56
N ASN A 98 -7.82 20.69 -13.03
CA ASN A 98 -7.10 20.33 -14.25
C ASN A 98 -6.29 19.03 -14.09
N GLU A 99 -5.62 18.83 -12.94
CA GLU A 99 -4.92 17.56 -12.66
C GLU A 99 -5.92 16.40 -12.53
N CYS A 100 -7.06 16.64 -11.88
CA CYS A 100 -8.14 15.67 -11.81
C CYS A 100 -8.66 15.26 -13.19
N GLN A 101 -8.94 16.22 -14.06
CA GLN A 101 -9.45 15.97 -15.41
C GLN A 101 -8.46 15.15 -16.25
N GLN A 102 -7.17 15.50 -16.22
CA GLN A 102 -6.14 14.73 -16.93
C GLN A 102 -6.01 13.30 -16.39
N LEU A 103 -6.09 13.10 -15.07
CA LEU A 103 -6.07 11.76 -14.49
C LEU A 103 -7.29 10.93 -14.89
N ILE A 104 -8.47 11.54 -15.05
CA ILE A 104 -9.66 10.88 -15.58
C ILE A 104 -9.43 10.43 -17.03
N GLU A 105 -8.88 11.29 -17.88
CA GLU A 105 -8.58 10.98 -19.29
C GLU A 105 -7.56 9.84 -19.42
N ILE A 106 -6.50 9.87 -18.62
CA ILE A 106 -5.50 8.79 -18.54
C ILE A 106 -6.19 7.49 -18.11
N THR A 107 -7.02 7.56 -17.06
CA THR A 107 -7.75 6.41 -16.53
C THR A 107 -8.62 5.78 -17.60
N ASP A 108 -9.48 6.56 -18.28
CA ASP A 108 -10.41 6.08 -19.29
C ASP A 108 -9.70 5.43 -20.49
N SER A 109 -8.48 5.86 -20.83
CA SER A 109 -7.69 5.27 -21.92
C SER A 109 -7.15 3.86 -21.62
N GLN A 110 -7.14 3.42 -20.35
CA GLN A 110 -6.52 2.18 -19.90
C GLN A 110 -7.38 1.35 -18.92
N LEU A 111 -8.70 1.53 -18.92
CA LEU A 111 -9.60 0.80 -18.02
C LEU A 111 -9.67 -0.70 -18.33
N SER A 112 -9.56 -1.53 -17.28
CA SER A 112 -9.91 -2.95 -17.28
C SER A 112 -10.82 -3.29 -16.08
N PRO A 113 -11.51 -4.44 -16.04
CA PRO A 113 -12.27 -4.86 -14.86
C PRO A 113 -11.38 -4.95 -13.60
N SER A 114 -11.91 -4.60 -12.42
CA SER A 114 -11.12 -4.59 -11.18
C SER A 114 -10.86 -5.99 -10.62
N GLU A 115 -9.63 -6.25 -10.18
CA GLU A 115 -9.32 -7.47 -9.41
C GLU A 115 -9.69 -7.29 -7.93
N VAL A 116 -10.02 -8.40 -7.27
CA VAL A 116 -10.36 -8.46 -5.84
C VAL A 116 -9.43 -9.47 -5.16
N SER A 117 -8.81 -9.10 -4.03
CA SER A 117 -8.00 -10.04 -3.24
C SER A 117 -8.86 -11.06 -2.48
N HIS A 118 -10.10 -10.68 -2.13
CA HIS A 118 -11.12 -11.49 -1.49
C HIS A 118 -12.38 -11.59 -2.36
N SER A 119 -12.33 -12.41 -3.41
CA SER A 119 -13.57 -12.92 -4.00
C SER A 119 -13.67 -14.39 -3.64
N ASN A 120 -14.56 -14.75 -2.72
CA ASN A 120 -14.98 -16.15 -2.54
C ASN A 120 -15.78 -16.63 -3.78
N GLY A 121 -15.33 -16.31 -4.99
CA GLY A 121 -16.06 -16.46 -6.25
C GLY A 121 -17.12 -15.39 -6.54
N ASP A 122 -17.35 -14.41 -5.65
CA ASP A 122 -18.35 -13.35 -5.85
C ASP A 122 -17.77 -12.15 -6.63
N TYR A 123 -17.92 -12.18 -7.96
CA TYR A 123 -17.57 -11.05 -8.84
C TYR A 123 -18.41 -9.78 -8.58
N ALA A 124 -19.51 -9.86 -7.80
CA ALA A 124 -20.29 -8.69 -7.38
C ALA A 124 -19.72 -8.00 -6.12
N TYR A 125 -18.63 -8.49 -5.53
CA TYR A 125 -18.03 -7.88 -4.34
C TYR A 125 -17.40 -6.50 -4.63
N ARG A 126 -16.83 -6.36 -5.83
CA ARG A 126 -16.33 -5.10 -6.37
C ARG A 126 -16.66 -5.03 -7.85
N THR A 127 -17.49 -4.07 -8.23
CA THR A 127 -17.99 -3.97 -9.61
C THR A 127 -17.38 -2.80 -10.39
N SER A 128 -16.32 -2.17 -9.88
CA SER A 128 -15.62 -1.06 -10.55
C SER A 128 -14.77 -1.53 -11.73
N GLN A 129 -14.35 -0.57 -12.56
CA GLN A 129 -13.19 -0.74 -13.45
C GLN A 129 -11.94 -0.15 -12.80
N THR A 130 -10.77 -0.74 -13.03
CA THR A 130 -9.49 -0.37 -12.45
C THR A 130 -8.46 -0.11 -13.55
N CYS A 131 -7.55 0.83 -13.29
CA CYS A 131 -6.31 1.00 -14.04
C CYS A 131 -5.15 1.16 -13.06
N HIS A 132 -4.06 0.40 -13.22
CA HIS A 132 -2.81 0.67 -12.51
C HIS A 132 -2.04 1.76 -13.25
N LEU A 133 -2.04 2.99 -12.72
CA LEU A 133 -1.56 4.17 -13.44
C LEU A 133 -0.06 4.14 -13.75
N VAL A 134 0.73 3.34 -13.03
CA VAL A 134 2.16 3.14 -13.31
C VAL A 134 2.43 2.66 -14.74
N ASN A 135 1.48 1.94 -15.34
CA ASN A 135 1.62 1.43 -16.71
C ASN A 135 1.50 2.54 -17.77
N THR A 136 1.11 3.75 -17.38
CA THR A 136 0.92 4.88 -18.30
C THR A 136 2.21 5.65 -18.56
N GLN A 137 3.22 5.55 -17.67
CA GLN A 137 4.48 6.33 -17.72
C GLN A 137 4.26 7.85 -17.90
N HIS A 138 3.12 8.35 -17.44
CA HIS A 138 2.71 9.73 -17.66
C HIS A 138 3.32 10.66 -16.60
N PRO A 139 3.98 11.78 -16.95
CA PRO A 139 4.65 12.67 -15.98
C PRO A 139 3.75 13.19 -14.86
N LEU A 140 2.47 13.42 -15.15
CA LEU A 140 1.48 13.79 -14.12
C LEU A 140 1.31 12.69 -13.07
N VAL A 141 1.33 11.42 -13.45
CA VAL A 141 1.19 10.29 -12.50
C VAL A 141 2.37 10.26 -11.55
N ASP A 142 3.60 10.47 -12.05
CA ASP A 142 4.80 10.52 -11.22
C ASP A 142 4.76 11.71 -10.24
N LYS A 143 4.33 12.89 -10.73
CA LYS A 143 4.15 14.09 -9.90
C LYS A 143 3.13 13.83 -8.77
N VAL A 144 1.98 13.23 -9.09
CA VAL A 144 0.93 12.92 -8.11
C VAL A 144 1.38 11.83 -7.14
N ASN A 145 2.11 10.83 -7.62
CA ASN A 145 2.70 9.77 -6.80
C ASN A 145 3.65 10.34 -5.74
N GLU A 146 4.55 11.24 -6.13
CA GLU A 146 5.46 11.91 -5.21
C GLU A 146 4.71 12.85 -4.25
N LYS A 147 3.72 13.60 -4.75
CA LYS A 147 2.88 14.48 -3.91
C LYS A 147 2.18 13.70 -2.80
N ILE A 148 1.59 12.54 -3.10
CA ILE A 148 0.94 11.69 -2.09
C ILE A 148 1.96 11.18 -1.06
N ALA A 149 3.11 10.69 -1.52
CA ALA A 149 4.18 10.21 -0.65
C ALA A 149 4.68 11.29 0.32
N ARG A 150 5.01 12.48 -0.20
CA ARG A 150 5.46 13.62 0.59
C ARG A 150 4.38 14.19 1.51
N THR A 151 3.12 14.12 1.12
CA THR A 151 2.00 14.52 1.99
C THR A 151 1.96 13.64 3.22
N LEU A 152 2.06 12.31 3.06
CA LEU A 152 2.13 11.42 4.21
C LEU A 152 3.47 11.53 4.95
N GLY A 153 4.53 11.92 4.23
CA GLY A 153 5.90 11.93 4.73
C GLY A 153 6.57 10.55 4.70
N ILE A 154 5.95 9.57 4.04
CA ILE A 154 6.47 8.22 3.81
C ILE A 154 6.95 8.13 2.37
N GLN A 155 8.17 7.65 2.16
CA GLN A 155 8.78 7.60 0.83
C GLN A 155 8.01 6.71 -0.14
N ALA A 156 7.95 7.12 -1.41
CA ALA A 156 7.19 6.43 -2.46
C ALA A 156 7.60 4.95 -2.64
N ARG A 157 8.83 4.58 -2.29
CA ARG A 157 9.35 3.19 -2.30
C ARG A 157 8.71 2.26 -1.28
N TYR A 158 7.95 2.79 -0.33
CA TYR A 158 7.11 2.02 0.60
C TYR A 158 5.67 1.93 0.11
N ALA A 159 5.34 2.46 -1.06
CA ALA A 159 3.97 2.51 -1.54
C ALA A 159 3.76 1.63 -2.76
N GLU A 160 2.57 1.05 -2.84
CA GLU A 160 2.09 0.40 -4.05
C GLU A 160 1.89 1.42 -5.18
N PRO A 161 1.90 0.96 -6.44
CA PRO A 161 1.46 1.77 -7.57
C PRO A 161 0.06 2.35 -7.35
N ILE A 162 -0.17 3.56 -7.86
CA ILE A 162 -1.50 4.17 -7.81
C ILE A 162 -2.48 3.29 -8.59
N GLN A 163 -3.61 2.98 -7.95
CA GLN A 163 -4.75 2.35 -8.59
C GLN A 163 -5.82 3.40 -8.85
N ALA A 164 -6.17 3.66 -10.10
CA ALA A 164 -7.34 4.44 -10.47
C ALA A 164 -8.56 3.53 -10.56
N GLN A 165 -9.73 4.05 -10.16
CA GLN A 165 -10.99 3.32 -10.23
C GLN A 165 -12.12 4.20 -10.77
N ARG A 166 -12.99 3.59 -11.57
CA ARG A 166 -14.23 4.19 -12.09
C ARG A 166 -15.44 3.37 -11.62
N TYR A 167 -16.46 4.07 -11.11
CA TYR A 167 -17.74 3.50 -10.69
C TYR A 167 -18.89 4.18 -11.45
N ALA A 168 -19.62 3.40 -12.25
CA ALA A 168 -20.88 3.80 -12.86
C ALA A 168 -22.05 3.71 -11.87
N VAL A 169 -23.22 4.20 -12.25
CA VAL A 169 -24.46 4.09 -11.46
C VAL A 169 -24.70 2.63 -11.03
N GLY A 170 -24.98 2.43 -9.75
CA GLY A 170 -25.19 1.14 -9.12
C GLY A 170 -23.91 0.39 -8.73
N GLN A 171 -22.74 0.78 -9.25
CA GLN A 171 -21.49 0.12 -8.89
C GLN A 171 -21.00 0.58 -7.51
N GLU A 172 -20.41 -0.37 -6.79
CA GLU A 172 -19.92 -0.18 -5.43
C GLU A 172 -18.64 -1.00 -5.16
N PHE A 173 -18.09 -0.82 -3.96
CA PHE A 173 -17.14 -1.74 -3.37
C PHE A 173 -17.61 -2.04 -1.96
N LYS A 174 -18.08 -3.27 -1.72
CA LYS A 174 -18.63 -3.74 -0.44
C LYS A 174 -17.64 -3.52 0.72
N GLU A 175 -18.15 -3.61 1.94
CA GLU A 175 -17.37 -3.46 3.17
C GLU A 175 -16.13 -4.35 3.16
N HIS A 176 -14.96 -3.73 3.34
CA HIS A 176 -13.67 -4.40 3.35
C HIS A 176 -12.66 -3.64 4.21
N HIS A 177 -11.55 -4.31 4.51
CA HIS A 177 -10.34 -3.71 5.04
C HIS A 177 -9.29 -3.65 3.94
N ASP A 178 -8.45 -2.63 3.99
CA ASP A 178 -7.30 -2.55 3.09
C ASP A 178 -6.12 -3.37 3.58
N TYR A 179 -6.01 -3.63 4.89
CA TYR A 179 -5.01 -4.51 5.45
C TYR A 179 -5.28 -5.97 5.04
N PHE A 180 -4.26 -6.83 5.06
CA PHE A 180 -4.46 -8.26 4.83
C PHE A 180 -4.75 -8.95 6.17
N ALA A 181 -5.80 -9.79 6.20
CA ALA A 181 -6.16 -10.52 7.41
C ALA A 181 -5.02 -11.47 7.82
N PRO A 182 -4.47 -11.37 9.06
CA PRO A 182 -3.37 -12.23 9.49
C PRO A 182 -3.71 -13.72 9.42
N ASN A 183 -2.69 -14.57 9.23
CA ASN A 183 -2.82 -16.04 9.20
C ASN A 183 -3.76 -16.55 8.09
N THR A 184 -3.82 -15.87 6.96
CA THR A 184 -4.57 -16.30 5.77
C THR A 184 -3.64 -16.51 4.58
N ASP A 185 -4.05 -17.33 3.62
CA ASP A 185 -3.30 -17.52 2.35
C ASP A 185 -3.11 -16.20 1.60
N ILE A 186 -4.03 -15.25 1.78
CA ILE A 186 -3.95 -13.91 1.20
C ILE A 186 -2.82 -13.12 1.85
N TYR A 187 -2.68 -13.17 3.17
CA TYR A 187 -1.54 -12.55 3.86
C TYR A 187 -0.22 -13.16 3.37
N GLU A 188 -0.12 -14.49 3.32
CA GLU A 188 1.09 -15.17 2.82
C GLU A 188 1.41 -14.81 1.37
N ARG A 189 0.38 -14.63 0.54
CA ARG A 189 0.56 -14.27 -0.88
C ARG A 189 0.93 -12.81 -1.09
N TYR A 190 0.35 -11.87 -0.34
CA TYR A 190 0.43 -10.44 -0.64
C TYR A 190 1.17 -9.60 0.40
N ALA A 191 1.35 -10.09 1.62
CA ALA A 191 1.99 -9.38 2.73
C ALA A 191 3.34 -10.00 3.14
N LYS A 192 3.67 -11.22 2.71
CA LYS A 192 4.92 -11.91 3.11
C LYS A 192 6.17 -11.06 2.86
N ASP A 193 6.27 -10.45 1.67
CA ASP A 193 7.48 -9.71 1.27
C ASP A 193 7.44 -8.24 1.72
N LEU A 194 6.34 -7.53 1.41
CA LEU A 194 6.20 -6.09 1.66
C LEU A 194 5.55 -5.75 3.02
N GLY A 195 5.07 -6.75 3.75
CA GLY A 195 4.30 -6.55 4.98
C GLY A 195 2.87 -6.05 4.74
N GLN A 196 2.21 -5.66 5.82
CA GLN A 196 0.86 -5.10 5.81
C GLN A 196 0.77 -3.78 5.05
N ARG A 197 -0.45 -3.43 4.65
CA ARG A 197 -0.80 -2.07 4.26
C ARG A 197 -0.98 -1.21 5.52
N THR A 198 -0.19 -0.16 5.65
CA THR A 198 -0.17 0.75 6.80
C THR A 198 -1.17 1.87 6.62
N TRP A 199 -1.00 2.72 5.60
CA TRP A 199 -1.89 3.84 5.29
C TRP A 199 -2.58 3.66 3.95
N THR A 200 -3.83 4.09 3.88
CA THR A 200 -4.55 4.28 2.61
C THR A 200 -4.70 5.77 2.34
N PHE A 201 -4.48 6.16 1.08
CA PHE A 201 -4.69 7.51 0.59
C PHE A 201 -5.60 7.45 -0.65
N VAL A 202 -6.78 8.04 -0.56
CA VAL A 202 -7.77 8.12 -1.64
C VAL A 202 -7.92 9.58 -2.07
N VAL A 203 -7.88 9.84 -3.38
CA VAL A 203 -8.19 11.16 -3.96
C VAL A 203 -9.44 11.03 -4.84
N TYR A 204 -10.39 11.94 -4.64
CA TYR A 204 -11.60 12.03 -5.47
C TYR A 204 -11.33 12.91 -6.68
N LEU A 205 -11.47 12.35 -7.89
CA LEU A 205 -11.14 13.07 -9.13
C LEU A 205 -12.32 13.88 -9.69
N ASN A 206 -13.53 13.65 -9.19
CA ASN A 206 -14.70 14.42 -9.60
C ASN A 206 -15.75 14.50 -8.48
N ASP A 207 -16.64 15.48 -8.59
CA ASP A 207 -17.86 15.51 -7.79
C ASP A 207 -18.81 14.41 -8.29
N VAL A 208 -19.45 13.73 -7.34
CA VAL A 208 -20.48 12.73 -7.62
C VAL A 208 -21.84 13.34 -7.32
N VAL A 209 -22.76 13.28 -8.29
CA VAL A 209 -24.07 13.95 -8.17
C VAL A 209 -24.87 13.38 -7.01
N ALA A 210 -24.92 12.05 -6.85
CA ALA A 210 -25.52 11.39 -5.69
C ALA A 210 -24.89 10.01 -5.42
N GLY A 211 -24.77 9.64 -4.14
CA GLY A 211 -24.15 8.38 -3.72
C GLY A 211 -22.61 8.44 -3.71
N GLY A 212 -21.95 7.29 -3.83
CA GLY A 212 -20.50 7.22 -4.04
C GLY A 212 -19.60 7.53 -2.85
N ALA A 213 -20.14 7.83 -1.66
CA ALA A 213 -19.36 8.13 -0.47
C ALA A 213 -18.42 6.98 -0.07
N THR A 214 -17.29 7.31 0.56
CA THR A 214 -16.50 6.34 1.32
C THR A 214 -17.07 6.31 2.73
N TYR A 215 -17.74 5.22 3.10
CA TYR A 215 -18.42 5.07 4.38
C TYR A 215 -17.66 4.13 5.30
N PHE A 216 -17.47 4.55 6.56
CA PHE A 216 -16.81 3.79 7.62
C PHE A 216 -17.87 3.39 8.67
N PRO A 217 -18.47 2.18 8.57
CA PRO A 217 -19.57 1.78 9.43
C PRO A 217 -19.22 1.73 10.92
N ILE A 218 -17.99 1.37 11.29
CA ILE A 218 -17.58 1.23 12.70
C ILE A 218 -17.52 2.57 13.43
N ILE A 219 -17.20 3.65 12.72
CA ILE A 219 -17.16 5.02 13.26
C ILE A 219 -18.31 5.89 12.75
N GLU A 220 -19.30 5.28 12.09
CA GLU A 220 -20.51 5.93 11.56
C GLU A 220 -20.24 7.22 10.75
N THR A 221 -19.12 7.24 10.01
CA THR A 221 -18.63 8.45 9.31
C THR A 221 -18.55 8.21 7.81
N ALA A 222 -18.96 9.20 7.01
CA ALA A 222 -18.86 9.14 5.55
C ALA A 222 -18.08 10.33 4.99
N VAL A 223 -17.12 10.06 4.12
CA VAL A 223 -16.45 11.08 3.30
C VAL A 223 -17.12 11.14 1.94
N LYS A 224 -17.71 12.31 1.63
CA LYS A 224 -18.38 12.54 0.34
C LYS A 224 -17.34 12.84 -0.74
N PRO A 225 -17.50 12.31 -1.97
CA PRO A 225 -16.61 12.65 -3.07
C PRO A 225 -16.76 14.12 -3.42
N LYS A 226 -15.65 14.86 -3.33
CA LYS A 226 -15.54 16.24 -3.79
C LYS A 226 -14.29 16.34 -4.65
N GLN A 227 -14.39 16.89 -5.85
CA GLN A 227 -13.27 16.95 -6.78
C GLN A 227 -12.04 17.56 -6.11
N GLY A 228 -10.89 16.92 -6.31
CA GLY A 228 -9.61 17.38 -5.79
C GLY A 228 -9.39 17.12 -4.30
N CYS A 229 -10.41 16.69 -3.55
CA CYS A 229 -10.24 16.36 -2.13
C CYS A 229 -9.62 14.96 -1.96
N ALA A 230 -8.88 14.79 -0.87
CA ALA A 230 -8.33 13.51 -0.46
C ALA A 230 -8.82 13.07 0.91
N ALA A 231 -8.92 11.76 1.12
CA ALA A 231 -9.13 11.11 2.40
C ALA A 231 -7.97 10.15 2.66
N LEU A 232 -7.46 10.13 3.89
CA LEU A 232 -6.43 9.19 4.28
C LEU A 232 -6.65 8.65 5.68
N TRP A 233 -6.32 7.39 5.89
CA TRP A 233 -6.47 6.73 7.17
C TRP A 233 -5.42 5.65 7.43
N ASN A 234 -5.19 5.37 8.71
CA ASN A 234 -4.29 4.31 9.16
C ASN A 234 -5.06 3.00 9.32
N ASN A 235 -4.58 1.94 8.66
CA ASN A 235 -5.14 0.59 8.72
C ASN A 235 -4.62 -0.22 9.90
N LEU A 236 -3.64 0.27 10.65
CA LEU A 236 -3.03 -0.40 11.79
C LEU A 236 -3.12 0.47 13.06
N HIS A 237 -3.06 -0.18 14.21
CA HIS A 237 -2.83 0.48 15.49
C HIS A 237 -1.34 0.83 15.68
N PRO A 238 -0.98 1.71 16.64
CA PRO A 238 0.42 2.03 16.95
C PRO A 238 1.27 0.84 17.41
N ASP A 239 0.65 -0.30 17.72
CA ASP A 239 1.32 -1.56 18.05
C ASP A 239 1.45 -2.51 16.84
N GLY A 240 1.04 -2.08 15.65
CA GLY A 240 1.12 -2.83 14.40
C GLY A 240 -0.03 -3.80 14.14
N ARG A 241 -0.97 -3.97 15.08
CA ARG A 241 -2.14 -4.82 14.86
C ARG A 241 -3.11 -4.18 13.86
N PRO A 242 -3.81 -4.97 13.03
CA PRO A 242 -4.86 -4.44 12.15
C PRO A 242 -5.93 -3.66 12.93
N ASN A 243 -6.30 -2.50 12.41
CA ASN A 243 -7.32 -1.64 12.99
C ASN A 243 -8.69 -1.94 12.38
N TYR A 244 -9.54 -2.65 13.12
CA TYR A 244 -10.87 -3.03 12.64
C TYR A 244 -11.76 -1.82 12.31
N ALA A 245 -11.52 -0.66 12.94
CA ALA A 245 -12.27 0.57 12.68
C ALA A 245 -12.02 1.15 11.28
N SER A 246 -11.00 0.66 10.55
CA SER A 246 -10.78 1.01 9.14
C SER A 246 -11.67 0.24 8.15
N LEU A 247 -12.61 -0.58 8.64
CA LEU A 247 -13.64 -1.19 7.80
C LEU A 247 -14.36 -0.08 7.04
N HIS A 248 -14.41 -0.19 5.72
CA HIS A 248 -15.02 0.83 4.88
C HIS A 248 -15.64 0.26 3.61
N GLN A 249 -16.55 1.04 3.03
CA GLN A 249 -17.28 0.71 1.80
C GLN A 249 -17.23 1.90 0.85
N GLY A 250 -17.08 1.62 -0.45
CA GLY A 250 -17.42 2.57 -1.49
C GLY A 250 -18.92 2.45 -1.79
N MET A 251 -19.74 3.33 -1.22
CA MET A 251 -21.20 3.32 -1.36
C MET A 251 -21.61 3.36 -2.85
N PRO A 252 -22.74 2.74 -3.23
CA PRO A 252 -23.23 2.77 -4.60
C PRO A 252 -23.34 4.20 -5.15
N VAL A 253 -22.92 4.38 -6.40
CA VAL A 253 -23.21 5.62 -7.13
C VAL A 253 -24.70 5.62 -7.48
N VAL A 254 -25.43 6.65 -7.05
CA VAL A 254 -26.87 6.78 -7.34
C VAL A 254 -27.08 7.61 -8.60
N GLN A 255 -26.28 8.67 -8.80
CA GLN A 255 -26.34 9.52 -9.99
C GLN A 255 -24.95 10.02 -10.36
N GLY A 256 -24.65 10.03 -11.67
CA GLY A 256 -23.36 10.45 -12.22
C GLY A 256 -22.38 9.29 -12.34
N VAL A 257 -21.10 9.57 -12.11
CA VAL A 257 -19.98 8.62 -12.15
C VAL A 257 -18.99 9.02 -11.07
N LYS A 258 -18.27 8.07 -10.48
CA LYS A 258 -17.20 8.33 -9.51
C LYS A 258 -15.87 7.88 -10.08
N TYR A 259 -14.89 8.76 -10.01
CA TYR A 259 -13.48 8.48 -10.25
C TYR A 259 -12.68 8.75 -8.98
N ILE A 260 -11.85 7.79 -8.62
CA ILE A 260 -10.89 7.92 -7.52
C ILE A 260 -9.53 7.39 -7.95
N ILE A 261 -8.49 7.82 -7.26
CA ILE A 261 -7.22 7.10 -7.20
C ILE A 261 -6.93 6.70 -5.76
N THR A 262 -6.40 5.50 -5.59
CA THR A 262 -5.99 4.95 -4.30
C THR A 262 -4.51 4.62 -4.32
N LYS A 263 -3.80 4.97 -3.25
CA LYS A 263 -2.43 4.56 -2.99
C LYS A 263 -2.34 3.95 -1.60
N TRP A 264 -1.74 2.77 -1.53
CA TRP A 264 -1.50 2.05 -0.28
C TRP A 264 -0.02 2.10 0.08
N PHE A 265 0.28 2.32 1.35
CA PHE A 265 1.63 2.24 1.90
C PHE A 265 1.84 0.92 2.62
N ARG A 266 3.08 0.42 2.60
CA ARG A 266 3.50 -0.88 3.11
C ARG A 266 4.44 -0.71 4.29
N GLU A 267 4.51 -1.74 5.13
CA GLU A 267 5.45 -1.80 6.25
C GLU A 267 6.91 -1.83 5.80
N ARG A 268 7.18 -2.47 4.66
CA ARG A 268 8.54 -2.72 4.17
C ARG A 268 8.74 -2.12 2.79
N GLY A 269 9.93 -1.56 2.62
CA GLY A 269 10.42 -0.92 1.41
C GLY A 269 11.95 -0.89 1.47
N GLN A 270 12.58 -0.29 0.46
CA GLN A 270 14.03 -0.16 0.43
C GLN A 270 14.47 1.13 1.14
N GLY A 271 15.55 1.12 1.91
CA GLY A 271 16.15 2.32 2.51
C GLY A 271 15.40 2.91 3.72
N ALA A 272 15.45 4.24 3.87
CA ALA A 272 14.74 4.96 4.93
C ALA A 272 13.25 5.15 4.58
N MET A 273 12.40 5.00 5.60
CA MET A 273 10.94 5.05 5.44
C MET A 273 10.38 6.45 5.28
N PHE A 274 10.85 7.38 6.11
CA PHE A 274 10.37 8.75 6.09
C PHE A 274 11.29 9.62 5.24
N TYR A 275 10.74 10.69 4.67
CA TYR A 275 11.56 11.74 4.07
C TYR A 275 12.30 12.52 5.17
N GLU A 276 13.54 12.90 4.89
CA GLU A 276 14.34 13.79 5.72
C GLU A 276 14.14 15.25 5.29
N GLU A 277 14.52 16.23 6.12
CA GLU A 277 14.34 17.66 5.77
C GLU A 277 15.19 18.09 4.56
N ALA A 278 16.22 17.32 4.21
CA ALA A 278 17.07 17.58 3.05
C ALA A 278 16.51 17.02 1.73
N ASP A 279 15.40 16.26 1.77
CA ASP A 279 14.78 15.62 0.61
C ASP A 279 13.86 16.53 -0.20
#